data_AF-A0A8J7GU01-F1
#
_entry.id   AF-A0A8J7GU01-F1
#
_cell.length_a   1.000
_cell.length_b   1.000
_cell.length_c   1.000
_cell.angle_alpha   90.00
_cell.angle_beta   90.00
_cell.angle_gamma   90.00
#
_symmetry.space_group_name_H-M   'P 1'
#
loop_
_entity.id
_entity.type
_entity.pdbx_description
1 polymer ?
#
loop_
_entity_poly.entity_id
_entity_poly.type
_entity_poly.pdbx_seq_one_letter_code
_entity_poly.pdbx_strand_id
1 'polypeptide(L)'
;MIVVVDRVSPRRLTSMILTRPDALSDDQRQLLDELTTACPEMIALASLMGSFAALLTPAERNAGLLHAWIVDARATDLPHLHAFTRGLDFDRRAVGAAVTLPFHNGGTEGVNTKTKRIMRQMHGRAGFTLLRHRILLG
;
A
#
# COMPACT_ATOMS: atom_id res chain seq x y z
N MET A 1 31.32 12.62 1.74
CA MET A 1 30.14 13.25 1.12
C MET A 1 28.91 12.86 1.95
N ILE A 2 28.68 13.54 3.08
CA ILE A 2 27.72 13.13 4.14
C ILE A 2 26.60 14.18 4.32
N VAL A 3 26.50 15.20 3.45
CA VAL A 3 25.78 16.43 3.79
C VAL A 3 24.35 16.51 3.22
N VAL A 4 23.85 15.53 2.46
CA VAL A 4 22.50 15.62 1.83
C VAL A 4 21.41 14.85 2.59
N VAL A 5 21.76 13.87 3.44
CA VAL A 5 20.77 13.01 4.13
C VAL A 5 20.05 13.74 5.27
N ASP A 6 20.55 14.89 5.72
CA ASP A 6 20.07 15.58 6.93
C ASP A 6 18.76 16.38 6.76
N ARG A 7 18.09 16.32 5.59
CA ARG A 7 16.89 17.12 5.30
C ARG A 7 15.65 16.35 4.84
N VAL A 8 15.72 15.03 4.65
CA VAL A 8 14.56 14.26 4.19
C VAL A 8 14.02 13.42 5.33
N SER A 9 12.81 13.76 5.80
CA SER A 9 12.15 12.97 6.83
C SER A 9 11.79 11.59 6.29
N PRO A 10 11.78 10.53 7.14
CA PRO A 10 11.36 9.20 6.74
C PRO A 10 9.99 9.21 6.05
N ARG A 11 9.06 10.01 6.57
CA ARG A 11 7.71 10.19 5.98
C ARG A 11 7.76 10.75 4.56
N ARG A 12 8.64 11.70 4.27
CA ARG A 12 8.80 12.28 2.93
C ARG A 12 9.36 11.24 1.96
N LEU A 13 10.38 10.49 2.38
CA LEU A 13 10.94 9.39 1.58
C LEU A 13 9.88 8.31 1.29
N THR A 14 9.18 7.82 2.32
CA THR A 14 8.10 6.84 2.16
C THR A 14 7.01 7.35 1.23
N SER A 15 6.61 8.63 1.35
CA SER A 15 5.63 9.23 0.46
C SER A 15 6.09 9.20 -1.00
N MET A 16 7.36 9.51 -1.27
CA MET A 16 7.91 9.46 -2.63
C MET A 16 7.96 8.03 -3.18
N ILE A 17 8.41 7.05 -2.38
CA ILE A 17 8.44 5.63 -2.76
C ILE A 17 7.04 5.11 -3.12
N LEU A 18 6.01 5.52 -2.39
CA LEU A 18 4.64 5.05 -2.59
C LEU A 18 3.84 5.88 -3.61
N THR A 19 4.42 6.96 -4.14
CA THR A 19 3.79 7.77 -5.18
C THR A 19 4.07 7.17 -6.56
N ARG A 20 3.08 7.19 -7.45
CA ARG A 20 3.29 6.74 -8.82
C ARG A 20 4.43 7.52 -9.47
N PRO A 21 5.37 6.88 -10.20
CA PRO A 21 6.53 7.55 -10.76
C PRO A 21 6.20 8.74 -11.65
N ASP A 22 5.08 8.71 -12.37
CA ASP A 22 4.63 9.77 -13.28
C ASP A 22 4.05 10.99 -12.55
N ALA A 23 3.64 10.84 -11.30
CA ALA A 23 3.12 11.92 -10.46
C ALA A 23 4.21 12.66 -9.65
N LEU A 24 5.47 12.19 -9.70
CA LEU A 24 6.60 12.86 -9.07
C LEU A 24 7.12 13.99 -9.96
N SER A 25 7.55 15.10 -9.37
CA SER A 25 8.34 16.12 -10.08
C SER A 25 9.74 15.60 -10.41
N ASP A 26 10.43 16.24 -11.35
CA ASP A 26 11.79 15.82 -11.73
C ASP A 26 12.76 15.92 -10.54
N ASP A 27 12.68 16.99 -9.74
CA ASP A 27 13.46 17.13 -8.50
C ASP A 27 13.16 16.00 -7.50
N GLN A 28 11.89 15.57 -7.39
CA GLN A 28 11.52 14.47 -6.51
C GLN A 28 12.03 13.13 -7.03
N ARG A 29 12.00 12.91 -8.35
CA ARG A 29 12.55 11.71 -8.99
C ARG A 29 14.05 11.62 -8.77
N GLN A 30 14.78 12.72 -9.00
CA GLN A 30 16.22 12.76 -8.77
C GLN A 30 16.56 12.52 -7.30
N LEU A 31 15.88 13.20 -6.37
CA LEU A 31 16.10 12.99 -4.94
C LEU A 31 15.77 11.56 -4.51
N LEU A 32 14.70 10.96 -5.05
CA LEU A 32 14.34 9.58 -4.76
C LEU A 32 15.40 8.61 -5.28
N ASP A 33 15.94 8.83 -6.48
CA ASP A 33 17.02 8.03 -7.07
C ASP A 33 18.28 8.11 -6.21
N GLU A 34 18.71 9.31 -5.83
CA GLU A 34 19.86 9.53 -4.94
C GLU A 34 19.69 8.81 -3.58
N LEU A 35 18.49 8.87 -2.98
CA LEU A 35 18.22 8.25 -1.69
C LEU A 35 18.08 6.73 -1.78
N THR A 36 17.50 6.21 -2.86
CA THR A 36 17.29 4.78 -3.03
C THR A 36 18.55 4.04 -3.49
N THR A 37 19.51 4.75 -4.07
CA THR A 37 20.83 4.22 -4.46
C THR A 37 21.91 4.39 -3.39
N ALA A 38 21.57 5.01 -2.24
CA ALA A 38 22.53 5.31 -1.18
C ALA A 38 23.12 4.07 -0.49
N CYS A 39 22.36 2.97 -0.38
CA CYS A 39 22.85 1.69 0.16
C CYS A 39 22.13 0.48 -0.46
N PRO A 40 22.73 -0.73 -0.43
CA PRO A 40 22.15 -1.94 -1.02
C PRO A 40 20.75 -2.28 -0.53
N GLU A 41 20.48 -2.04 0.76
CA GLU A 41 19.18 -2.30 1.39
C GLU A 41 18.10 -1.38 0.82
N MET A 42 18.43 -0.12 0.55
CA MET A 42 17.50 0.83 -0.06
C MET A 42 17.22 0.52 -1.53
N ILE A 43 18.22 0.03 -2.27
CA ILE A 43 18.04 -0.44 -3.65
C ILE A 43 17.07 -1.63 -3.67
N ALA A 44 17.32 -2.61 -2.79
CA ALA A 44 16.48 -3.80 -2.69
C ALA A 44 15.04 -3.43 -2.27
N LEU A 45 14.90 -2.55 -1.28
CA LEU A 45 13.59 -2.07 -0.82
C LEU A 45 12.82 -1.36 -1.93
N ALA A 46 13.45 -0.41 -2.63
CA ALA A 46 12.80 0.33 -3.71
C ALA A 46 12.36 -0.58 -4.86
N SER A 47 13.21 -1.53 -5.25
CA SER A 47 12.89 -2.55 -6.26
C SER A 47 11.71 -3.43 -5.84
N LEU A 48 11.70 -3.93 -4.60
CA LEU A 48 10.60 -4.74 -4.07
C LEU A 48 9.29 -3.94 -3.98
N MET A 49 9.34 -2.67 -3.55
CA MET A 49 8.14 -1.82 -3.49
C MET A 49 7.60 -1.51 -4.87
N GLY A 50 8.46 -1.17 -5.84
CA GLY A 50 8.05 -0.90 -7.22
C GLY A 50 7.43 -2.12 -7.90
N SER A 51 8.06 -3.29 -7.76
CA SER A 51 7.53 -4.54 -8.31
C SER A 51 6.21 -4.97 -7.64
N PHE A 52 6.06 -4.76 -6.33
CA PHE A 52 4.78 -5.01 -5.65
C PHE A 52 3.68 -4.05 -6.12
N ALA A 53 4.01 -2.76 -6.27
CA ALA A 53 3.05 -1.75 -6.73
C ALA A 53 2.50 -2.08 -8.12
N ALA A 54 3.30 -2.67 -9.00
CA ALA A 54 2.84 -3.15 -10.30
C ALA A 54 1.76 -4.24 -10.19
N LEU A 55 1.78 -5.08 -9.14
CA LEU A 55 0.76 -6.11 -8.89
C LEU A 55 -0.60 -5.52 -8.49
N LEU A 56 -0.63 -4.27 -8.02
CA LEU A 56 -1.87 -3.59 -7.64
C LEU A 56 -2.74 -3.21 -8.84
N THR A 57 -2.22 -3.32 -10.06
CA THR A 57 -3.02 -3.30 -11.28
C THR A 57 -3.38 -4.74 -11.65
N PRO A 58 -4.64 -5.18 -11.47
CA PRO A 58 -4.97 -6.60 -11.57
C PRO A 58 -4.77 -7.17 -12.98
N ALA A 59 -4.18 -8.36 -13.05
CA ALA A 59 -4.00 -9.13 -14.28
C ALA A 59 -3.80 -10.62 -13.95
N GLU A 60 -4.27 -11.54 -14.80
CA GLU A 60 -4.17 -12.99 -14.53
C GLU A 60 -2.73 -13.47 -14.25
N ARG A 61 -1.75 -12.93 -14.98
CA ARG A 61 -0.32 -13.23 -14.79
C ARG A 61 0.21 -12.88 -13.40
N ASN A 62 -0.47 -11.99 -12.67
CA ASN A 62 0.00 -11.52 -11.36
C ASN A 62 -0.03 -12.63 -10.31
N ALA A 63 -0.78 -13.72 -10.50
CA ALA A 63 -0.73 -14.86 -9.58
C ALA A 63 0.70 -15.44 -9.46
N GLY A 64 1.38 -15.60 -10.60
CA GLY A 64 2.77 -16.05 -10.65
C GLY A 64 3.75 -14.98 -10.17
N LEU A 65 3.55 -13.73 -10.59
CA LEU A 65 4.41 -12.62 -10.18
C LEU A 65 4.35 -12.36 -8.66
N LEU A 66 3.17 -12.50 -8.04
CA LEU A 66 3.01 -12.42 -6.58
C LEU A 66 3.76 -13.55 -5.86
N HIS A 67 3.80 -14.75 -6.44
CA HIS A 67 4.59 -15.84 -5.86
C HIS A 67 6.08 -15.54 -5.92
N ALA A 68 6.59 -15.15 -7.09
CA ALA A 68 7.99 -14.76 -7.26
C ALA A 68 8.37 -13.61 -6.31
N TRP A 69 7.52 -12.59 -6.23
CA TRP A 69 7.74 -11.46 -5.33
C TRP A 69 7.87 -11.87 -3.86
N ILE A 70 7.04 -12.80 -3.37
CA ILE A 70 7.14 -13.30 -1.99
C ILE A 70 8.46 -14.05 -1.76
N VAL A 71 8.91 -14.83 -2.74
CA VAL A 71 10.19 -15.54 -2.67
C VAL A 71 11.35 -14.55 -2.59
N ASP A 72 11.37 -13.56 -3.48
CA ASP A 72 12.41 -12.53 -3.55
C ASP A 72 12.45 -11.69 -2.26
N ALA A 73 11.28 -11.27 -1.76
CA ALA A 73 11.15 -10.50 -0.52
C ALA A 73 11.64 -11.28 0.72
N ARG A 74 11.57 -12.61 0.70
CA ARG A 74 12.10 -13.47 1.78
C ARG A 74 13.60 -13.70 1.68
N ALA A 75 14.12 -13.82 0.46
CA ALA A 75 15.55 -14.00 0.22
C ALA A 75 16.34 -12.72 0.50
N THR A 76 15.68 -11.56 0.43
CA THR A 76 16.27 -10.26 0.74
C THR A 76 16.41 -10.08 2.26
N ASP A 77 17.55 -9.54 2.71
CA ASP A 77 17.85 -9.24 4.12
C ASP A 77 17.12 -7.97 4.61
N LEU A 78 15.79 -7.98 4.50
CA LEU A 78 14.89 -6.92 4.98
C LEU A 78 13.88 -7.55 5.94
N PRO A 79 14.25 -7.79 7.21
CA PRO A 79 13.44 -8.58 8.15
C PRO A 79 12.03 -8.00 8.40
N HIS A 80 11.86 -6.67 8.28
CA HIS A 80 10.53 -6.04 8.37
C HIS A 80 9.59 -6.43 7.22
N LEU A 81 10.12 -6.74 6.03
CA LEU A 81 9.34 -7.24 4.88
C LEU A 81 8.90 -8.69 5.08
N HIS A 82 9.63 -9.50 5.86
CA HIS A 82 9.25 -10.88 6.11
C HIS A 82 7.89 -10.98 6.83
N ALA A 83 7.61 -10.08 7.77
CA ALA A 83 6.31 -10.00 8.44
C ALA A 83 5.16 -9.73 7.46
N PHE A 84 5.40 -8.86 6.48
CA PHE A 84 4.43 -8.59 5.43
C PHE A 84 4.16 -9.85 4.58
N THR A 85 5.21 -10.57 4.16
CA THR A 85 5.02 -11.82 3.38
C THR A 85 4.25 -12.89 4.15
N ARG A 86 4.39 -12.97 5.48
CA ARG A 86 3.59 -13.90 6.30
C ARG A 86 2.11 -13.54 6.27
N GLY A 87 1.78 -12.25 6.30
CA GLY A 87 0.41 -11.77 6.14
C GLY A 87 -0.17 -12.13 4.77
N LEU A 88 0.62 -11.98 3.70
CA LEU A 88 0.19 -12.35 2.35
C LEU A 88 -0.09 -13.85 2.21
N ASP A 89 0.71 -14.69 2.87
CA ASP A 89 0.51 -16.14 2.85
C ASP A 89 -0.70 -16.58 3.69
N PHE A 90 -0.94 -15.92 4.83
CA PHE A 90 -2.09 -16.21 5.67
C PHE A 90 -3.41 -16.06 4.90
N ASP A 91 -3.49 -15.04 4.03
CA ASP A 91 -4.67 -14.78 3.20
C ASP A 91 -4.40 -14.99 1.69
N ARG A 92 -3.63 -16.04 1.37
CA ARG A 92 -3.11 -16.28 0.00
C ARG A 92 -4.20 -16.26 -1.07
N ARG A 93 -5.38 -16.81 -0.76
CA ARG A 93 -6.52 -16.85 -1.70
C ARG A 93 -7.07 -15.45 -1.97
N ALA A 94 -7.31 -14.65 -0.94
CA ALA A 94 -7.85 -13.31 -1.14
C ALA A 94 -6.83 -12.37 -1.80
N VAL A 95 -5.55 -12.45 -1.40
CA VAL A 95 -4.49 -11.65 -2.04
C VAL A 95 -4.32 -12.05 -3.51
N GLY A 96 -4.33 -13.35 -3.81
CA GLY A 96 -4.31 -13.85 -5.19
C GLY A 96 -5.48 -13.30 -6.02
N ALA A 97 -6.69 -13.31 -5.46
CA ALA A 97 -7.86 -12.73 -6.10
C ALA A 97 -7.72 -11.20 -6.28
N ALA A 98 -7.19 -10.49 -5.28
CA ALA A 98 -7.03 -9.04 -5.31
C ALA A 98 -6.08 -8.56 -6.42
N VAL A 99 -5.06 -9.35 -6.76
CA VAL A 99 -4.10 -9.00 -7.83
C VAL A 99 -4.44 -9.56 -9.20
N THR A 100 -5.48 -10.40 -9.32
CA THR A 100 -5.87 -11.04 -10.59
C THR A 100 -7.25 -10.63 -11.10
N LEU A 101 -8.19 -10.37 -10.20
CA LEU A 101 -9.56 -10.01 -10.55
C LEU A 101 -9.74 -8.49 -10.65
N PRO A 102 -10.65 -8.00 -11.50
CA PRO A 102 -10.94 -6.57 -11.63
C PRO A 102 -11.76 -6.00 -10.46
N PHE A 103 -12.07 -6.81 -9.45
CA PHE A 103 -12.91 -6.40 -8.32
C PHE A 103 -12.09 -5.71 -7.24
N HIS A 104 -12.64 -4.63 -6.69
CA HIS A 104 -12.03 -3.89 -5.58
C HIS A 104 -13.03 -3.62 -4.46
N ASN A 105 -12.55 -3.58 -3.21
CA ASN A 105 -13.39 -3.29 -2.04
C ASN A 105 -13.67 -1.79 -1.81
N GLY A 106 -13.24 -0.90 -2.72
CA GLY A 106 -13.37 0.56 -2.54
C GLY A 106 -14.80 1.05 -2.27
N GLY A 107 -15.80 0.53 -2.99
CA GLY A 107 -17.20 0.89 -2.77
C GLY A 107 -17.72 0.43 -1.40
N THR A 108 -17.45 -0.83 -1.06
CA THR A 108 -17.82 -1.42 0.24
C THR A 108 -17.18 -0.66 1.41
N GLU A 109 -15.88 -0.35 1.31
CA GLU A 109 -15.17 0.40 2.34
C GLU A 109 -15.64 1.85 2.42
N GLY A 110 -16.03 2.47 1.31
CA GLY A 110 -16.65 3.79 1.29
C GLY A 110 -17.96 3.82 2.09
N VAL A 111 -18.85 2.84 1.87
CA VAL A 111 -20.11 2.70 2.61
C VAL A 111 -19.86 2.42 4.10
N ASN A 112 -18.91 1.53 4.40
CA ASN A 112 -18.49 1.22 5.77
C ASN A 112 -17.97 2.47 6.48
N THR A 113 -17.15 3.27 5.79
CA THR A 113 -16.60 4.53 6.29
C THR A 113 -17.69 5.58 6.54
N LYS A 114 -18.64 5.76 5.61
CA LYS A 114 -19.81 6.66 5.81
C LYS A 114 -20.60 6.22 7.05
N THR A 115 -20.88 4.94 7.16
CA THR A 115 -21.65 4.37 8.28
C THR A 115 -20.93 4.59 9.62
N LYS A 116 -19.64 4.23 9.69
CA LYS A 116 -18.79 4.45 10.87
C LYS A 116 -18.70 5.94 11.23
N ARG A 117 -18.65 6.84 10.25
CA ARG A 117 -18.65 8.29 10.48
C ARG A 117 -19.94 8.76 11.14
N ILE A 118 -21.10 8.37 10.62
CA ILE A 118 -22.41 8.70 11.21
C ILE A 118 -22.50 8.16 12.63
N MET A 119 -22.08 6.90 12.85
CA MET A 119 -22.05 6.30 14.19
C MET A 119 -21.18 7.10 15.18
N ARG A 120 -19.99 7.55 14.77
CA ARG A 120 -19.09 8.35 15.61
C ARG A 120 -19.64 9.74 15.91
N GLN A 121 -20.30 10.40 14.95
CA GLN A 121 -21.00 11.67 15.18
C GLN A 121 -22.13 11.55 16.21
N MET A 122 -22.64 10.33 16.40
CA MET A 122 -23.73 10.04 17.34
C MET A 122 -23.22 9.35 18.61
N HIS A 123 -21.91 9.37 18.85
CA HIS A 123 -21.25 8.74 20.00
C HIS A 123 -21.62 7.24 20.18
N GLY A 124 -21.89 6.54 19.07
CA GLY A 124 -22.29 5.13 19.08
C GLY A 124 -23.71 4.86 19.60
N ARG A 125 -24.50 5.90 19.89
CA ARG A 125 -25.85 5.76 20.49
C ARG A 125 -26.98 5.58 19.48
N ALA A 126 -26.66 5.48 18.19
CA ALA A 126 -27.66 5.31 17.15
C ALA A 126 -28.02 3.82 16.99
N GLY A 127 -29.27 3.46 17.27
CA GLY A 127 -29.83 2.16 16.89
C GLY A 127 -30.07 2.05 15.39
N PHE A 128 -30.36 0.84 14.91
CA PHE A 128 -30.54 0.55 13.48
C PHE A 128 -31.54 1.48 12.77
N THR A 129 -32.70 1.74 13.39
CA THR A 129 -33.74 2.62 12.81
C THR A 129 -33.19 4.02 12.50
N LEU A 130 -32.45 4.60 13.46
CA LEU A 130 -31.91 5.95 13.33
C LEU A 130 -30.74 5.99 12.34
N LEU A 131 -29.90 4.96 12.32
CA LEU A 131 -28.84 4.80 11.32
C LEU A 131 -29.41 4.70 9.92
N ARG A 132 -30.42 3.85 9.71
CA ARG A 132 -31.11 3.69 8.43
C ARG A 132 -31.67 5.03 7.95
N HIS A 133 -32.32 5.79 8.84
CA HIS A 133 -32.86 7.10 8.51
C HIS A 133 -31.76 8.07 8.06
N ARG A 134 -30.64 8.15 8.78
CA ARG A 134 -29.52 9.04 8.42
C ARG A 134 -28.73 8.61 7.19
N ILE A 135 -28.70 7.32 6.87
CA ILE A 135 -27.98 6.83 5.69
C ILE A 135 -28.80 7.02 4.42
N LEU A 136 -30.11 6.77 4.48
CA LEU A 136 -31.01 6.81 3.31
C LEU A 136 -31.59 8.20 3.01
N LEU A 137 -31.75 9.05 4.04
CA LEU A 137 -32.43 10.34 3.91
C LEU A 137 -31.52 11.54 4.21
N GLY A 138 -30.24 11.30 4.53
CA GLY A 138 -29.27 12.32 4.94
C GLY A 138 -28.05 12.40 4.04
#